data_AF-A0A1R3TVW3-F1
#
_entry.id   AF-A0A1R3TVW3-F1
#
_cell.length_a   1.000
_cell.length_b   1.000
_cell.length_c   1.000
_cell.angle_alpha   90.00
_cell.angle_beta   90.00
_cell.angle_gamma   90.00
#
_symmetry.space_group_name_H-M   'P 1'
#
loop_
_entity.id
_entity.type
_entity.pdbx_description
1 polymer ?
#
loop_
_entity_poly.entity_id
_entity_poly.type
_entity_poly.pdbx_seq_one_letter_code
_entity_poly.pdbx_strand_id
1 'polypeptide(L)'
;MLIEKGYRLDIRRPALGDELPTTLGAHRGAVIFGGPMSANDPEPFIKSEIDWLKVPLKENKPFLGICLGAQMLSKHLGGKVQAHREGKVEIGWYPLKTTEKGRLLMKHWPQMVYHFHREGFDLPHGADLLASGETYPNQAFRYGHNAWGMQFHAELTRAMMHSWVVRGAERFGMPNAQVGSQHLEGRMMFDTPLRSWLSHFLDLVFEGQSPSACQASYATLPSV
;
A
#
# COMPACT_ATOMS: atom_id res chain seq x y z
N MET A 1 9.32 6.42 9.52
CA MET A 1 9.88 6.08 8.19
C MET A 1 10.07 7.30 7.30
N LEU A 2 9.03 7.92 6.71
CA LEU A 2 9.26 9.09 5.84
C LEU A 2 9.92 10.27 6.56
N ILE A 3 9.50 10.59 7.79
CA ILE A 3 10.16 11.62 8.62
C ILE A 3 11.62 11.25 8.92
N GLU A 4 11.91 9.98 9.22
CA GLU A 4 13.28 9.48 9.47
C GLU A 4 14.15 9.59 8.21
N LYS A 5 13.54 9.53 7.03
CA LYS A 5 14.18 9.76 5.73
C LYS A 5 14.29 11.27 5.37
N GLY A 6 13.91 12.18 6.26
CA GLY A 6 14.05 13.64 6.07
C GLY A 6 12.86 14.32 5.41
N TYR A 7 11.75 13.62 5.16
CA TYR A 7 10.56 14.22 4.58
C TYR A 7 9.75 15.00 5.62
N ARG A 8 9.28 16.18 5.21
CA ARG A 8 8.20 16.90 5.92
C ARG A 8 6.86 16.37 5.44
N LEU A 9 5.93 16.19 6.39
CA LEU A 9 4.59 15.69 6.08
C LEU A 9 3.60 16.86 6.01
N ASP A 10 2.85 16.91 4.92
CA ASP A 10 1.63 17.70 4.79
C ASP A 10 0.44 16.74 4.92
N ILE A 11 -0.18 16.70 6.10
CA ILE A 11 -1.25 15.74 6.42
C ILE A 11 -2.60 16.39 6.12
N ARG A 12 -3.38 15.75 5.25
CA ARG A 12 -4.74 16.16 4.89
C ARG A 12 -5.75 15.10 5.32
N ARG A 13 -6.90 15.55 5.84
CA ARG A 13 -8.05 14.72 6.21
C ARG A 13 -9.30 15.24 5.51
N PRO A 14 -9.55 14.87 4.24
CA PRO A 14 -10.71 15.32 3.49
C PRO A 14 -12.04 15.01 4.18
N ALA A 15 -12.13 13.89 4.89
CA ALA A 15 -13.28 13.55 5.73
C ALA A 15 -13.57 14.56 6.85
N LEU A 16 -12.60 15.40 7.23
CA LEU A 16 -12.74 16.50 8.20
C LEU A 16 -12.74 17.88 7.54
N GLY A 17 -12.82 17.95 6.21
CA GLY A 17 -12.91 19.20 5.45
C GLY A 17 -11.57 19.78 5.00
N ASP A 18 -10.45 19.10 5.21
CA ASP A 18 -9.15 19.58 4.68
C ASP A 18 -9.17 19.52 3.15
N GLU A 19 -8.80 20.64 2.51
CA GLU A 19 -8.64 20.67 1.06
C GLU A 19 -7.39 19.93 0.61
N LEU A 20 -7.49 19.24 -0.54
CA LEU A 20 -6.37 18.61 -1.22
C LEU A 20 -5.68 19.62 -2.15
N PRO A 21 -4.33 19.60 -2.23
CA PRO A 21 -3.60 20.58 -3.03
C PRO A 21 -3.87 20.40 -4.52
N THR A 22 -3.99 21.49 -5.27
CA THR A 22 -4.25 21.43 -6.72
C THR A 22 -3.04 20.99 -7.55
N THR A 23 -1.86 20.94 -6.94
CA THR A 23 -0.59 20.50 -7.52
C THR A 23 0.31 19.89 -6.44
N LEU A 24 1.26 19.02 -6.83
CA LEU A 24 2.33 18.52 -5.96
C LEU A 24 3.66 19.27 -6.22
N GLY A 25 3.61 20.49 -6.75
CA GLY A 25 4.81 21.30 -7.03
C GLY A 25 5.76 21.47 -5.82
N ALA A 26 5.20 21.62 -4.62
CA ALA A 26 5.95 21.73 -3.37
C ALA A 26 6.19 20.39 -2.65
N HIS A 27 5.72 19.28 -3.23
CA HIS A 27 5.75 17.96 -2.62
C HIS A 27 6.60 17.01 -3.46
N ARG A 28 7.31 16.10 -2.78
CA ARG A 28 8.02 15.02 -3.48
C ARG A 28 7.04 14.02 -4.08
N GLY A 29 5.93 13.76 -3.40
CA GLY A 29 4.90 12.82 -3.78
C GLY A 29 3.80 12.76 -2.73
N ALA A 30 2.91 11.78 -2.85
CA ALA A 30 1.76 11.62 -1.97
C ALA A 30 1.54 10.17 -1.54
N VAL A 31 0.94 10.01 -0.36
CA VAL A 31 0.46 8.73 0.15
C VAL A 31 -1.01 8.87 0.52
N ILE A 32 -1.86 7.97 0.04
CA ILE A 32 -3.24 7.82 0.52
C ILE A 32 -3.33 6.51 1.29
N PHE A 33 -3.72 6.62 2.56
CA PHE A 33 -3.83 5.49 3.48
C PHE A 33 -5.17 4.74 3.34
N GLY A 34 -5.28 3.64 4.09
CA GLY A 34 -6.54 2.93 4.27
C GLY A 34 -7.55 3.73 5.09
N GLY A 35 -8.81 3.30 5.02
CA GLY A 35 -9.90 3.80 5.84
C GLY A 35 -10.98 2.72 5.99
N PRO A 36 -11.94 2.88 6.92
CA PRO A 36 -13.05 1.93 7.08
C PRO A 36 -14.07 1.97 5.93
N MET A 37 -14.01 3.00 5.08
CA MET A 37 -14.89 3.22 3.94
C MET A 37 -14.56 2.29 2.77
N SER A 38 -15.53 2.10 1.88
CA SER A 38 -15.33 1.57 0.53
C SER A 38 -14.96 2.69 -0.44
N ALA A 39 -14.20 2.37 -1.49
CA ALA A 39 -14.05 3.28 -2.64
C ALA A 39 -15.38 3.50 -3.40
N ASN A 40 -16.42 2.72 -3.08
CA ASN A 40 -17.78 2.82 -3.65
C ASN A 40 -18.76 3.63 -2.80
N ASP A 41 -18.34 4.06 -1.62
CA ASP A 41 -19.18 4.81 -0.71
C ASP A 41 -19.59 6.18 -1.33
N PRO A 42 -20.84 6.64 -1.11
CA PRO A 42 -21.39 7.84 -1.75
C PRO A 42 -20.85 9.17 -1.18
N GLU A 43 -20.05 9.11 -0.13
CA GLU A 43 -19.55 10.25 0.62
C GLU A 43 -18.74 11.19 -0.30
N PRO A 44 -19.03 12.50 -0.30
CA PRO A 44 -18.37 13.44 -1.22
C PRO A 44 -16.85 13.41 -1.15
N PHE A 45 -16.26 13.23 0.04
CA PHE A 45 -14.82 13.19 0.20
C PHE A 45 -14.18 11.96 -0.48
N ILE A 46 -14.87 10.82 -0.57
CA ILE A 46 -14.39 9.63 -1.30
C ILE A 46 -14.23 9.96 -2.78
N LYS A 47 -15.27 10.58 -3.37
CA LYS A 47 -15.22 11.03 -4.76
C LYS A 47 -14.12 12.07 -4.96
N SER A 48 -14.00 13.05 -4.06
CA SER A 48 -12.97 14.09 -4.13
C SER A 48 -11.56 13.51 -4.06
N GLU A 49 -11.30 12.53 -3.20
CA GLU A 49 -10.00 11.85 -3.09
C GLU A 49 -9.69 11.03 -4.36
N ILE A 50 -10.67 10.30 -4.91
CA ILE A 50 -10.51 9.57 -6.17
C ILE A 50 -10.24 10.52 -7.32
N ASP A 51 -11.00 11.62 -7.45
CA ASP A 51 -10.81 12.61 -8.51
C ASP A 51 -9.47 13.31 -8.40
N TRP A 52 -8.97 13.52 -7.18
CA TRP A 52 -7.70 14.17 -6.91
C TRP A 52 -6.49 13.38 -7.42
N LEU A 53 -6.60 12.05 -7.57
CA LEU A 53 -5.54 11.21 -8.12
C LEU A 53 -5.07 11.63 -9.52
N LYS A 54 -5.89 12.39 -10.26
CA LYS A 54 -5.45 13.02 -11.52
C LYS A 54 -4.23 13.93 -11.34
N VAL A 55 -4.02 14.52 -10.16
CA VAL A 55 -2.91 15.44 -9.87
C VAL A 55 -1.58 14.70 -9.89
N PRO A 56 -1.30 13.72 -9.00
CA PRO A 56 -0.04 12.99 -9.04
C PRO A 56 0.17 12.26 -10.37
N LEU A 57 -0.88 11.73 -10.99
CA LEU A 57 -0.78 11.03 -12.26
C LEU A 57 -0.40 11.95 -13.41
N LYS A 58 -1.06 13.12 -13.54
CA LYS A 58 -0.75 14.12 -14.57
C LYS A 58 0.66 14.70 -14.40
N GLU A 59 1.07 14.94 -13.16
CA GLU A 59 2.40 15.48 -12.86
C GLU A 59 3.51 14.42 -12.84
N ASN A 60 3.16 13.14 -13.02
CA ASN A 60 4.05 11.99 -12.87
C ASN A 60 4.86 12.04 -11.56
N LYS A 61 4.20 12.44 -10.47
CA LYS A 61 4.80 12.50 -9.12
C LYS A 61 4.61 11.16 -8.42
N PRO A 62 5.59 10.72 -7.60
CA PRO A 62 5.44 9.55 -6.74
C PRO A 62 4.11 9.54 -5.97
N PHE A 63 3.36 8.47 -6.14
CA PHE A 63 2.10 8.22 -5.46
C PHE A 63 2.07 6.79 -4.91
N LEU A 64 1.68 6.65 -3.65
CA LEU A 64 1.44 5.35 -3.02
C LEU A 64 0.04 5.29 -2.41
N GLY A 65 -0.81 4.43 -2.93
CA GLY A 65 -2.08 4.06 -2.34
C GLY A 65 -1.95 2.81 -1.48
N ILE A 66 -2.42 2.86 -0.23
CA ILE A 66 -2.41 1.72 0.70
C ILE A 66 -3.86 1.36 1.05
N CYS A 67 -4.22 0.08 0.91
CA CYS A 67 -5.55 -0.46 1.16
C CYS A 67 -6.63 0.32 0.39
N LEU A 68 -7.48 1.11 1.06
CA LEU A 68 -8.45 2.00 0.41
C LEU A 68 -7.78 2.92 -0.63
N GLY A 69 -6.59 3.46 -0.36
CA GLY A 69 -5.87 4.28 -1.34
C GLY A 69 -5.50 3.52 -2.62
N ALA A 70 -5.19 2.22 -2.52
CA ALA A 70 -4.91 1.37 -3.68
C ALA A 70 -6.19 1.08 -4.49
N GLN A 71 -7.30 0.85 -3.80
CA GLN A 71 -8.63 0.70 -4.40
C GLN A 71 -9.06 1.98 -5.13
N MET A 72 -8.87 3.14 -4.50
CA MET A 72 -9.13 4.45 -5.13
C MET A 72 -8.29 4.64 -6.39
N LEU A 73 -7.01 4.26 -6.36
CA LEU A 73 -6.14 4.29 -7.55
C LEU A 73 -6.66 3.39 -8.66
N SER A 74 -7.01 2.13 -8.34
CA SER A 74 -7.57 1.21 -9.34
C SER A 74 -8.87 1.77 -9.93
N LYS A 75 -9.77 2.28 -9.09
CA LYS A 75 -11.05 2.86 -9.50
C LYS A 75 -10.88 4.10 -10.38
N HIS A 76 -9.96 5.00 -10.03
CA HIS A 76 -9.62 6.17 -10.86
C HIS A 76 -9.15 5.76 -12.26
N LEU A 77 -8.41 4.66 -12.36
CA LEU A 77 -7.89 4.10 -13.61
C LEU A 77 -8.89 3.20 -14.34
N GLY A 78 -10.16 3.19 -13.92
CA GLY A 78 -11.25 2.44 -14.55
C GLY A 78 -11.41 0.98 -14.09
N GLY A 79 -10.65 0.55 -13.08
CA GLY A 79 -10.85 -0.75 -12.42
C GLY A 79 -12.10 -0.76 -11.53
N LYS A 80 -12.57 -1.96 -11.18
CA LYS A 80 -13.67 -2.14 -10.21
C LYS A 80 -13.11 -2.47 -8.83
N VAL A 81 -13.82 -2.03 -7.79
CA VAL A 81 -13.55 -2.37 -6.39
C VAL A 81 -14.77 -3.13 -5.88
N GLN A 82 -14.59 -4.36 -5.41
CA GLN A 82 -15.71 -5.25 -5.06
C GLN A 82 -15.32 -6.26 -3.98
N ALA A 83 -16.32 -6.68 -3.19
CA ALA A 83 -16.21 -7.80 -2.28
C ALA A 83 -15.97 -9.13 -3.02
N HIS A 84 -15.32 -10.08 -2.36
CA HIS A 84 -15.19 -11.43 -2.89
C HIS A 84 -16.57 -12.11 -3.03
N ARG A 85 -16.79 -12.85 -4.13
CA ARG A 85 -18.10 -13.48 -4.45
C ARG A 85 -18.63 -14.40 -3.35
N GLU A 86 -17.73 -15.08 -2.65
CA GLU A 86 -18.04 -15.98 -1.54
C GLU A 86 -18.01 -15.28 -0.16
N GLY A 87 -17.90 -13.95 -0.12
CA GLY A 87 -17.84 -13.19 1.14
C GLY A 87 -16.52 -13.34 1.92
N LYS A 88 -15.49 -13.94 1.32
CA LYS A 88 -14.15 -14.09 1.93
C LYS A 88 -13.47 -12.74 2.13
N VAL A 89 -12.76 -12.59 3.24
CA VAL A 89 -12.00 -11.38 3.60
C VAL A 89 -10.55 -11.74 3.90
N GLU A 90 -9.67 -10.76 3.89
CA GLU A 90 -8.31 -10.92 4.43
C GLU A 90 -8.15 -9.96 5.63
N ILE A 91 -8.22 -10.54 6.83
CA ILE A 91 -8.12 -9.85 8.12
C ILE A 91 -7.13 -10.65 8.96
N GLY A 92 -5.86 -10.21 9.00
CA GLY A 92 -4.76 -10.98 9.59
C GLY A 92 -3.54 -11.10 8.67
N TRP A 93 -2.71 -12.12 8.88
CA TRP A 93 -1.46 -12.36 8.15
C TRP A 93 -1.64 -13.39 7.04
N TYR A 94 -1.37 -13.03 5.79
CA TYR A 94 -1.57 -13.92 4.63
C TYR A 94 -0.31 -14.01 3.76
N PRO A 95 -0.11 -15.14 3.05
CA PRO A 95 1.00 -15.29 2.12
C PRO A 95 0.93 -14.30 0.96
N LEU A 96 2.08 -13.78 0.56
CA LEU A 96 2.23 -12.91 -0.60
C LEU A 96 3.07 -13.60 -1.67
N LYS A 97 2.59 -13.60 -2.92
CA LYS A 97 3.32 -14.13 -4.07
C LYS A 97 3.74 -13.02 -4.99
N THR A 98 5.02 -12.68 -4.99
CA THR A 98 5.59 -11.68 -5.91
C THR A 98 5.62 -12.21 -7.34
N THR A 99 5.33 -11.33 -8.30
CA THR A 99 5.48 -11.59 -9.73
C THR A 99 6.93 -11.41 -10.19
N GLU A 100 7.23 -11.73 -11.45
CA GLU A 100 8.52 -11.41 -12.04
C GLU A 100 8.78 -9.89 -12.07
N LYS A 101 7.78 -9.10 -12.47
CA LYS A 101 7.86 -7.63 -12.49
C LYS A 101 8.14 -7.05 -11.09
N GLY A 102 7.52 -7.60 -10.05
CA GLY A 102 7.83 -7.23 -8.66
C GLY A 102 9.27 -7.56 -8.27
N ARG A 103 9.79 -8.72 -8.68
CA ARG A 103 11.18 -9.14 -8.41
C ARG A 103 12.23 -8.30 -9.14
N LEU A 104 11.92 -7.81 -10.34
CA LEU A 104 12.80 -6.91 -11.10
C LEU A 104 12.99 -5.57 -10.38
N LEU A 105 11.98 -5.12 -9.63
CA LEU A 105 12.04 -3.87 -8.86
C LEU A 105 12.70 -4.07 -7.49
N MET A 106 12.34 -5.14 -6.79
CA MET A 106 12.91 -5.52 -5.51
C MET A 106 13.11 -7.03 -5.46
N LYS A 107 14.36 -7.48 -5.33
CA LYS A 107 14.71 -8.90 -5.34
C LYS A 107 14.01 -9.70 -4.24
N HIS A 108 13.84 -9.09 -3.07
CA HIS A 108 13.25 -9.73 -1.89
C HIS A 108 11.95 -9.03 -1.51
N TRP A 109 10.87 -9.81 -1.48
CA TRP A 109 9.56 -9.39 -1.00
C TRP A 109 9.19 -10.22 0.24
N PRO A 110 8.34 -9.69 1.12
CA PRO A 110 7.87 -10.41 2.30
C PRO A 110 7.06 -11.64 1.86
N GLN A 111 7.26 -12.76 2.55
CA GLN A 111 6.47 -13.98 2.32
C GLN A 111 5.08 -13.87 2.94
N MET A 112 4.94 -13.08 4.00
CA MET A 112 3.71 -12.87 4.75
C MET A 112 3.49 -11.38 4.96
N VAL A 113 2.27 -10.90 4.73
CA VAL A 113 1.90 -9.49 4.93
C VAL A 113 0.58 -9.39 5.68
N TYR A 114 0.31 -8.23 6.26
CA TYR A 114 -0.88 -8.02 7.07
C TYR A 114 -1.99 -7.36 6.25
N HIS A 115 -3.20 -7.88 6.35
CA HIS A 115 -4.39 -7.38 5.67
C HIS A 115 -5.47 -7.00 6.67
N PHE A 116 -6.30 -6.03 6.27
CA PHE A 116 -7.50 -5.67 7.01
C PHE A 116 -8.55 -5.11 6.06
N HIS A 117 -8.97 -5.92 5.08
CA HIS A 117 -9.86 -5.48 4.01
C HIS A 117 -10.93 -6.53 3.67
N ARG A 118 -12.01 -6.06 3.06
CA ARG A 118 -13.18 -6.87 2.68
C ARG A 118 -13.48 -6.80 1.17
N GLU A 119 -12.69 -6.04 0.44
CA GLU A 119 -12.87 -5.75 -0.97
C GLU A 119 -11.50 -5.78 -1.64
N GLY A 120 -11.46 -6.36 -2.84
CA GLY A 120 -10.32 -6.26 -3.73
C GLY A 120 -10.59 -5.28 -4.84
N PHE A 121 -9.63 -5.18 -5.74
CA PHE A 121 -9.75 -4.37 -6.94
C PHE A 121 -9.29 -5.13 -8.19
N ASP A 122 -9.80 -4.75 -9.36
CA ASP A 122 -9.26 -5.19 -10.64
C ASP A 122 -7.88 -4.58 -10.89
N LEU A 123 -7.01 -5.31 -11.57
CA LEU A 123 -5.77 -4.74 -12.08
C LEU A 123 -6.11 -3.77 -13.22
N PRO A 124 -5.80 -2.46 -13.12
CA PRO A 124 -6.12 -1.52 -14.18
C PRO A 124 -5.41 -1.87 -15.49
N HIS A 125 -6.03 -1.53 -16.62
CA HIS A 125 -5.41 -1.75 -17.93
C HIS A 125 -4.08 -0.98 -18.03
N GLY A 126 -3.02 -1.67 -18.46
CA GLY A 126 -1.67 -1.11 -18.56
C GLY A 126 -0.90 -1.05 -17.23
N ALA A 127 -1.46 -1.56 -16.13
CA ALA A 127 -0.73 -1.70 -14.88
C ALA A 127 0.11 -2.99 -14.83
N ASP A 128 1.26 -2.90 -14.18
CA ASP A 128 2.11 -4.03 -13.85
C ASP A 128 1.69 -4.64 -12.52
N LEU A 129 1.23 -5.89 -12.51
CA LEU A 129 1.03 -6.63 -11.27
C LEU A 129 2.39 -6.97 -10.65
N LEU A 130 2.59 -6.59 -9.39
CA LEU A 130 3.84 -6.79 -8.65
C LEU A 130 3.75 -7.94 -7.64
N ALA A 131 2.59 -8.12 -7.03
CA ALA A 131 2.34 -9.22 -6.11
C ALA A 131 0.86 -9.62 -6.12
N SER A 132 0.62 -10.91 -5.89
CA SER A 132 -0.70 -11.53 -5.82
C SER A 132 -0.90 -12.30 -4.52
N GLY A 133 -2.17 -12.57 -4.18
CA GLY A 133 -2.60 -13.43 -3.10
C GLY A 133 -3.53 -14.52 -3.62
N GLU A 134 -3.88 -15.46 -2.74
CA GLU A 134 -4.76 -16.59 -3.08
C GLU A 134 -6.24 -16.18 -3.15
N THR A 135 -6.72 -15.45 -2.14
CA THR A 135 -8.13 -15.01 -2.09
C THR A 135 -8.36 -13.77 -2.97
N TYR A 136 -7.44 -12.81 -2.89
CA TYR A 136 -7.45 -11.62 -3.74
C TYR A 136 -6.22 -11.60 -4.65
N PRO A 137 -6.39 -11.66 -5.98
CA PRO A 137 -5.28 -11.84 -6.91
C PRO A 137 -4.41 -10.59 -7.08
N ASN A 138 -4.92 -9.40 -6.73
CA ASN A 138 -4.25 -8.13 -6.93
C ASN A 138 -3.83 -7.53 -5.58
N GLN A 139 -2.57 -7.71 -5.19
CA GLN A 139 -2.08 -7.28 -3.86
C GLN A 139 -1.12 -6.10 -3.94
N ALA A 140 -0.33 -6.00 -5.01
CA ALA A 140 0.44 -4.81 -5.31
C ALA A 140 0.53 -4.61 -6.82
N PHE A 141 0.42 -3.37 -7.29
CA PHE A 141 0.59 -3.02 -8.69
C PHE A 141 1.31 -1.69 -8.87
N ARG A 142 1.87 -1.48 -10.07
CA ARG A 142 2.40 -0.19 -10.52
C ARG A 142 1.71 0.25 -11.79
N TYR A 143 1.34 1.52 -11.87
CA TYR A 143 0.83 2.16 -13.07
C TYR A 143 1.78 3.28 -13.51
N GLY A 144 2.17 3.26 -14.79
CA GLY A 144 3.19 4.16 -15.31
C GLY A 144 4.52 4.03 -14.55
N HIS A 145 5.20 5.14 -14.34
CA HIS A 145 6.49 5.16 -13.66
C HIS A 145 6.36 5.29 -12.13
N ASN A 146 5.40 6.10 -11.67
CA ASN A 146 5.42 6.66 -10.32
C ASN A 146 4.15 6.43 -9.49
N ALA A 147 3.15 5.68 -9.98
CA ALA A 147 1.94 5.37 -9.22
C ALA A 147 1.92 3.91 -8.76
N TRP A 148 1.76 3.71 -7.45
CA TRP A 148 1.86 2.42 -6.80
C TRP A 148 0.62 2.15 -5.95
N GLY A 149 0.06 0.94 -6.04
CA GLY A 149 -1.04 0.48 -5.21
C GLY A 149 -0.63 -0.75 -4.41
N MET A 150 -0.94 -0.77 -3.12
CA MET A 150 -0.67 -1.87 -2.20
C MET A 150 -1.92 -2.16 -1.36
N GLN A 151 -2.49 -3.36 -1.47
CA GLN A 151 -3.72 -3.73 -0.78
C GLN A 151 -3.48 -4.07 0.71
N PHE A 152 -2.28 -4.53 1.04
CA PHE A 152 -1.86 -4.90 2.38
C PHE A 152 -1.25 -3.73 3.16
N HIS A 153 -1.09 -3.92 4.46
CA HIS A 153 -0.48 -2.97 5.38
C HIS A 153 0.90 -3.42 5.81
N ALA A 154 1.90 -2.61 5.49
CA ALA A 154 3.28 -2.79 5.97
C ALA A 154 3.69 -1.70 6.98
N GLU A 155 2.84 -0.69 7.14
CA GLU A 155 3.06 0.52 7.95
C GLU A 155 2.61 0.38 9.41
N LEU A 156 1.95 -0.73 9.77
CA LEU A 156 1.34 -0.88 11.09
C LEU A 156 2.38 -0.78 12.21
N THR A 157 1.98 -0.04 13.24
CA THR A 157 2.67 -0.04 14.53
C THR A 157 2.01 -1.05 15.47
N ARG A 158 2.72 -1.39 16.55
CA ARG A 158 2.14 -2.20 17.64
C ARG A 158 0.82 -1.62 18.13
N ALA A 159 0.80 -0.31 18.40
CA ALA A 159 -0.37 0.37 18.93
C ALA A 159 -1.56 0.33 17.96
N MET A 160 -1.30 0.54 16.66
CA MET A 160 -2.33 0.43 15.62
C MET A 160 -2.90 -1.00 15.56
N MET A 161 -2.04 -2.02 15.55
CA MET A 161 -2.50 -3.40 15.51
C MET A 161 -3.35 -3.76 16.74
N HIS A 162 -2.92 -3.40 17.95
CA HIS A 162 -3.75 -3.61 19.14
C HIS A 162 -5.11 -2.90 19.04
N SER A 163 -5.12 -1.64 18.58
CA SER A 163 -6.38 -0.92 18.37
C SER A 163 -7.28 -1.61 17.36
N TRP A 164 -6.72 -2.16 16.28
CA TRP A 164 -7.50 -2.85 15.24
C TRP A 164 -8.03 -4.19 15.72
N VAL A 165 -7.23 -4.92 16.50
CA VAL A 165 -7.66 -6.20 17.09
C VAL A 165 -8.83 -5.99 18.05
N VAL A 166 -8.79 -4.93 18.86
CA VAL A 166 -9.89 -4.61 19.79
C VAL A 166 -11.12 -4.08 19.06
N ARG A 167 -10.95 -3.11 18.16
CA ARG A 167 -12.08 -2.42 17.51
C ARG A 167 -12.71 -3.18 16.36
N GLY A 168 -12.03 -4.21 15.84
CA GLY A 168 -12.47 -5.02 14.72
C GLY A 168 -12.79 -6.47 15.10
N ALA A 169 -12.93 -6.75 16.41
CA ALA A 169 -13.15 -8.10 16.91
C ALA A 169 -14.40 -8.77 16.32
N GLU A 170 -15.41 -7.96 15.97
CA GLU A 170 -16.63 -8.42 15.30
C GLU A 170 -16.35 -9.04 13.91
N ARG A 171 -15.21 -8.71 13.30
CA ARG A 171 -14.85 -9.16 11.94
C ARG A 171 -14.15 -10.51 11.93
N PHE A 172 -13.71 -11.02 13.08
CA PHE A 172 -12.98 -12.28 13.15
C PHE A 172 -13.85 -13.51 12.86
N GLY A 173 -15.17 -13.36 12.88
CA GLY A 173 -16.10 -14.41 12.44
C GLY A 173 -16.34 -14.44 10.92
N MET A 174 -15.78 -13.49 10.16
CA MET A 174 -15.99 -13.44 8.72
C MET A 174 -15.23 -14.58 8.01
N PRO A 175 -15.74 -15.10 6.88
CA PRO A 175 -15.07 -16.15 6.13
C PRO A 175 -13.64 -15.75 5.77
N ASN A 176 -12.68 -16.64 6.05
CA ASN A 176 -11.24 -16.46 5.84
C ASN A 176 -10.53 -15.46 6.79
N ALA A 177 -11.22 -14.81 7.74
CA ALA A 177 -10.58 -13.96 8.75
C ALA A 177 -9.78 -14.77 9.79
N GLN A 178 -8.73 -14.16 10.36
CA GLN A 178 -8.01 -14.70 11.50
C GLN A 178 -8.59 -14.21 12.83
N VAL A 179 -8.37 -14.96 13.91
CA VAL A 179 -8.75 -14.56 15.27
C VAL A 179 -7.68 -13.72 15.93
N GLY A 180 -8.05 -12.84 16.85
CA GLY A 180 -7.16 -11.84 17.44
C GLY A 180 -5.78 -12.32 17.95
N SER A 181 -5.67 -13.53 18.51
CA SER A 181 -4.37 -14.10 18.93
C SER A 181 -3.39 -14.27 17.77
N GLN A 182 -3.88 -14.71 16.60
CA GLN A 182 -3.07 -14.92 15.40
C GLN A 182 -2.49 -13.62 14.84
N HIS A 183 -3.17 -12.48 15.04
CA HIS A 183 -2.65 -11.17 14.65
C HIS A 183 -1.38 -10.82 15.44
N LEU A 184 -1.42 -11.02 16.77
CA LEU A 184 -0.32 -10.72 17.67
C LEU A 184 0.86 -11.68 17.48
N GLU A 185 0.57 -12.98 17.34
CA GLU A 185 1.56 -14.02 17.05
C GLU A 185 2.26 -13.77 15.71
N GLY A 186 1.49 -13.53 14.65
CA GLY A 186 2.04 -13.24 13.33
C GLY A 186 2.90 -11.96 13.34
N ARG A 187 2.57 -10.97 14.17
CA ARG A 187 3.41 -9.77 14.30
C ARG A 187 4.78 -10.08 14.87
N MET A 188 4.89 -11.00 15.83
CA MET A 188 6.19 -11.41 16.36
C MET A 188 7.07 -12.09 15.29
N MET A 189 6.45 -12.74 14.31
CA MET A 189 7.15 -13.48 13.26
C MET A 189 7.47 -12.63 12.02
N PHE A 190 6.54 -11.77 11.60
CA PHE A 190 6.54 -11.20 10.24
C PHE A 190 6.72 -9.67 10.20
N ASP A 191 6.57 -8.95 11.32
CA ASP A 191 6.59 -7.47 11.33
C ASP A 191 7.96 -6.90 10.95
N THR A 192 9.05 -7.45 11.48
CA THR A 192 10.42 -6.97 11.20
C THR A 192 10.80 -7.07 9.72
N PRO A 193 10.69 -8.23 9.05
CA PRO A 193 11.00 -8.31 7.62
C PRO A 193 10.05 -7.46 6.77
N LEU A 194 8.77 -7.36 7.13
CA LEU A 194 7.79 -6.52 6.42
C LEU A 194 8.13 -5.03 6.54
N ARG A 195 8.48 -4.55 7.73
CA ARG A 195 8.92 -3.16 7.96
C ARG A 195 10.22 -2.83 7.26
N SER A 196 11.19 -3.76 7.26
CA SER A 196 12.43 -3.60 6.51
C SER A 196 12.15 -3.49 5.01
N TRP A 197 11.28 -4.34 4.48
CA TRP A 197 10.82 -4.24 3.10
C TRP A 197 10.16 -2.90 2.80
N LEU A 198 9.24 -2.43 3.66
CA LEU A 198 8.58 -1.13 3.47
C LEU A 198 9.59 0.02 3.40
N SER A 199 10.64 0.00 4.23
CA SER A 199 11.68 1.03 4.20
C SER A 199 12.29 1.18 2.81
N HIS A 200 12.70 0.06 2.22
CA HIS A 200 13.29 0.01 0.88
C HIS A 200 12.28 0.28 -0.22
N PHE A 201 11.03 -0.16 -0.04
CA PHE A 201 9.96 0.14 -0.98
C PHE A 201 9.66 1.65 -1.04
N LEU A 202 9.71 2.34 0.11
CA LEU A 202 9.59 3.80 0.14
C LEU A 202 10.76 4.50 -0.56
N ASP A 203 11.99 3.96 -0.49
CA ASP A 203 13.12 4.49 -1.25
C ASP A 203 12.93 4.30 -2.76
N LEU A 204 12.43 3.13 -3.16
CA LEU A 204 12.07 2.88 -4.57
C LEU A 204 11.02 3.88 -5.05
N VAL A 205 9.96 4.11 -4.27
CA VAL A 205 8.84 4.98 -4.65
C VAL A 205 9.26 6.46 -4.67
N PHE A 206 9.93 6.94 -3.63
CA PHE A 206 10.15 8.38 -3.44
C PHE A 206 11.57 8.85 -3.78
N GLU A 207 12.59 7.99 -3.80
CA GLU A 207 13.95 8.34 -4.22
C GLU A 207 14.27 7.85 -5.64
N GLY A 208 13.47 6.93 -6.19
CA GLY A 208 13.75 6.30 -7.49
C GLY A 208 14.96 5.35 -7.45
N GLN A 209 15.40 4.95 -6.26
CA GLN A 209 16.52 4.04 -6.08
C GLN A 209 16.02 2.60 -6.03
N SER A 210 16.30 1.81 -7.07
CA SER A 210 16.26 0.35 -6.93
C SER A 210 17.46 -0.10 -6.10
N PRO A 211 17.31 -1.04 -5.13
CA PRO A 211 18.42 -1.51 -4.29
C PRO A 211 19.64 -2.05 -5.09
N SER A 212 19.44 -2.43 -6.36
CA SER A 212 20.52 -2.84 -7.26
C SER A 212 21.51 -1.72 -7.61
N ALA A 213 21.12 -0.45 -7.50
CA ALA A 213 22.02 0.68 -7.77
C ALA A 213 22.99 0.97 -6.61
N CYS A 214 22.67 0.52 -5.40
CA CYS A 214 23.47 0.84 -4.20
C CYS A 214 24.72 -0.04 -4.04
N GLN A 215 24.84 -1.15 -4.79
CA GLN A 215 26.02 -2.03 -4.75
C GLN A 215 27.12 -1.64 -5.75
N ALA A 216 26.87 -0.70 -6.67
CA ALA A 216 27.84 -0.29 -7.69
C ALA A 216 28.79 0.84 -7.23
N SER A 217 28.54 1.48 -6.08
CA SER A 217 29.27 2.69 -5.66
C SER A 217 30.40 2.44 -4.64
N TYR A 218 30.63 1.21 -4.18
CA TYR A 218 31.69 0.88 -3.20
C TYR A 218 32.92 0.18 -3.79
N ALA A 219 32.98 -0.03 -5.10
CA ALA A 219 34.07 -0.77 -5.75
C ALA A 219 35.00 0.13 -6.57
N THR A 220 35.60 1.16 -5.96
CA THR A 220 36.78 1.86 -6.50
C THR A 220 37.42 2.71 -5.40
N LEU A 221 38.24 2.07 -4.56
CA LEU A 221 39.34 2.78 -3.88
C LEU A 221 40.64 2.32 -4.53
N PRO A 222 41.48 3.24 -5.05
CA PRO A 222 42.77 2.86 -5.61
C PRO A 222 43.72 2.47 -4.48
N SER A 223 44.38 1.32 -4.66
CA SER A 223 45.47 0.86 -3.83
C SER A 223 46.64 1.85 -3.90
N VAL A 224 47.07 2.36 -2.75
CA VAL A 224 48.41 2.92 -2.53
C VAL A 224 49.22 1.94 -1.71
#